data_AF-A0A7R9UXB7-F1
#
_entry.id   AF-A0A7R9UXB7-F1
#
_cell.length_a   1.000
_cell.length_b   1.000
_cell.length_c   1.000
_cell.angle_alpha   90.00
_cell.angle_beta   90.00
_cell.angle_gamma   90.00
#
_symmetry.space_group_name_H-M   'P 1'
#
loop_
_entity.id
_entity.type
_entity.pdbx_description
1 polymer ?
#
loop_
_entity_poly.entity_id
_entity_poly.type
_entity_poly.pdbx_seq_one_letter_code
_entity_poly.pdbx_strand_id
1 'polypeptide(L)'
;ARTLNRDIFESIYFGALCASCELAEELGAYASYEGSPVSQGILQFDMWGVTPTDRHDWAGLRAKIATHGVRNSLLVAPMPTASTAQILGNNECFEPYTSNIYTRRVLAGEFTVVNKYLLRELMERGLWTDSIRNQIIAHNGSVQNIREIPTDVKAIYKTCWEIK
;
A
#
# COMPACT_ATOMS: atom_id res chain seq x y z
N ALA A 1 -12.01 -0.19 1.13
CA ALA A 1 -10.72 0.15 0.49
C ALA A 1 -10.34 1.63 0.69
N ARG A 2 -11.12 2.61 0.22
CA ARG A 2 -10.76 4.04 0.31
C ARG A 2 -10.46 4.54 1.73
N THR A 3 -11.34 4.24 2.69
CA THR A 3 -11.12 4.56 4.11
C THR A 3 -9.83 3.94 4.63
N LEU A 4 -9.67 2.62 4.44
CA LEU A 4 -8.47 1.90 4.87
C LEU A 4 -7.18 2.47 4.27
N ASN A 5 -7.21 2.92 3.01
CA ASN A 5 -6.06 3.56 2.39
C ASN A 5 -5.64 4.83 3.14
N ARG A 6 -6.59 5.74 3.39
CA ARG A 6 -6.34 6.96 4.18
C ARG A 6 -5.78 6.60 5.55
N ASP A 7 -6.42 5.66 6.23
CA ASP A 7 -6.07 5.22 7.57
C ASP A 7 -4.63 4.66 7.66
N ILE A 8 -4.20 3.88 6.65
CA ILE A 8 -2.83 3.33 6.57
C ILE A 8 -1.82 4.47 6.43
N PHE A 9 -2.02 5.37 5.47
CA PHE A 9 -1.08 6.46 5.21
C PHE A 9 -1.05 7.48 6.35
N GLU A 10 -2.19 7.74 6.99
CA GLU A 10 -2.28 8.57 8.17
C GLU A 10 -1.45 7.97 9.32
N SER A 11 -1.56 6.66 9.54
CA SER A 11 -0.80 5.97 10.60
C SER A 11 0.71 5.90 10.30
N ILE A 12 1.09 5.67 9.04
CA ILE A 12 2.50 5.70 8.62
C ILE A 12 3.09 7.09 8.88
N TYR A 13 2.38 8.15 8.47
CA TYR A 13 2.86 9.51 8.64
C TYR A 13 2.96 9.92 10.11
N PHE A 14 1.94 9.58 10.92
CA PHE A 14 1.95 9.82 12.36
C PHE A 14 3.15 9.14 13.04
N GLY A 15 3.33 7.83 12.80
CA GLY A 15 4.44 7.07 13.38
C GLY A 15 5.81 7.59 12.94
N ALA A 16 5.96 7.98 11.67
CA ALA A 16 7.22 8.54 11.17
C ALA A 16 7.55 9.90 11.82
N LEU A 17 6.55 10.76 12.02
CA LEU A 17 6.74 12.04 12.72
C LEU A 17 7.06 11.85 14.20
N CYS A 18 6.40 10.91 14.88
CA CYS A 18 6.72 10.55 16.27
C CYS A 18 8.19 10.15 16.39
N ALA A 19 8.64 9.19 15.58
CA ALA A 19 10.03 8.74 15.61
C ALA A 19 11.02 9.86 15.26
N SER A 20 10.67 10.73 14.30
CA SER A 20 11.52 11.88 13.94
C SER A 20 11.59 12.92 15.05
N CYS A 21 10.52 13.12 15.82
CA CYS A 21 10.46 14.00 16.98
C CYS A 21 11.27 13.42 18.15
N GLU A 22 11.16 12.12 18.42
CA GLU A 22 11.96 11.40 19.43
C GLU A 22 13.46 11.53 19.13
N LEU A 23 13.87 11.34 17.86
CA LEU A 23 15.25 11.56 17.45
C LEU A 23 15.69 13.02 17.55
N ALA A 24 14.78 13.98 17.41
CA ALA A 24 15.10 15.40 17.55
C ALA A 24 15.30 15.79 19.03
N GLU A 25 14.56 15.15 19.94
CA GLU A 25 14.76 15.31 21.37
C GLU A 25 16.16 14.85 21.80
N GLU A 26 16.65 13.73 21.25
CA GLU A 26 17.98 13.18 21.57
C GLU A 26 19.13 13.88 20.83
N LEU A 27 18.95 14.19 19.54
CA LEU A 27 20.03 14.58 18.63
C LEU A 27 19.91 16.02 18.11
N GLY A 28 18.87 16.74 18.51
CA GLY A 28 18.47 18.03 17.95
C GLY A 28 17.74 17.90 16.61
N ALA A 29 16.99 18.93 16.23
CA ALA A 29 16.35 19.01 14.92
C ALA A 29 17.38 19.05 13.75
N TYR A 30 16.92 18.82 12.51
CA TYR A 30 17.80 18.97 11.34
C TYR A 30 18.19 20.44 11.10
N ALA A 31 19.31 20.66 10.39
CA ALA A 31 19.98 21.97 10.30
C ALA A 31 19.11 23.13 9.78
N SER A 32 18.12 22.84 8.92
CA SER A 32 17.21 23.84 8.33
C SER A 32 15.76 23.69 8.83
N TYR A 33 15.57 23.21 10.06
CA TYR A 33 14.26 23.08 10.68
C TYR A 33 13.59 24.43 10.91
N GLU A 34 14.33 25.39 11.45
CA GLU A 34 13.83 26.74 11.73
C GLU A 34 13.36 27.44 10.44
N GLY A 35 12.12 27.94 10.47
CA GLY A 35 11.47 28.56 9.32
C GLY A 35 10.78 27.58 8.36
N SER A 36 10.93 26.26 8.56
CA SER A 36 10.14 25.28 7.82
C SER A 36 8.66 25.32 8.22
N PRO A 37 7.73 24.84 7.36
CA PRO A 37 6.31 24.76 7.74
C PRO A 37 6.08 23.92 9.02
N VAL A 38 6.84 22.84 9.21
CA VAL A 38 6.71 21.99 10.41
C VAL A 38 7.10 22.77 11.67
N SER A 39 8.12 23.63 11.61
CA SER A 39 8.47 24.53 12.73
C SER A 39 7.38 25.54 13.07
N GLN A 40 6.49 25.85 12.13
CA GLN A 40 5.31 26.69 12.33
C GLN A 40 4.08 25.87 12.72
N GLY A 41 4.24 24.58 12.99
CA GLY A 41 3.16 23.67 13.32
C GLY A 41 2.27 23.35 12.13
N ILE A 42 2.74 23.46 10.88
CA ILE A 42 2.02 23.11 9.64
C ILE A 42 2.53 21.75 9.15
N LEU A 43 1.66 20.74 9.15
CA LEU A 43 1.94 19.39 8.67
C LEU A 43 1.37 19.19 7.26
N GLN A 44 1.73 18.07 6.63
CA GLN A 44 1.43 17.83 5.23
C GLN A 44 -0.07 17.95 4.90
N PHE A 45 -0.96 17.39 5.70
CA PHE A 45 -2.40 17.45 5.44
C PHE A 45 -2.98 18.86 5.59
N ASP A 46 -2.37 19.73 6.41
CA ASP A 46 -2.79 21.14 6.53
C ASP A 46 -2.54 21.90 5.22
N MET A 47 -1.41 21.62 4.55
CA MET A 47 -1.08 22.21 3.24
C MET A 47 -2.08 21.85 2.14
N TRP A 48 -2.84 20.77 2.34
CA TRP A 48 -3.89 20.30 1.45
C TRP A 48 -5.30 20.66 1.93
N GLY A 49 -5.43 21.36 3.07
CA GLY A 49 -6.73 21.68 3.67
C GLY A 49 -7.51 20.45 4.12
N VAL A 50 -6.83 19.35 4.46
CA VAL A 50 -7.44 18.08 4.87
C VAL A 50 -7.41 17.98 6.40
N THR A 51 -8.57 17.72 7.00
CA THR A 51 -8.64 17.32 8.40
C THR A 51 -8.40 15.81 8.52
N PRO A 52 -7.42 15.35 9.32
CA PRO A 52 -7.17 13.93 9.51
C PRO A 52 -8.30 13.28 10.33
N THR A 53 -8.28 11.95 10.43
CA THR A 53 -9.21 11.23 11.30
C THR A 53 -8.88 11.43 12.78
N ASP A 54 -9.77 10.97 13.66
CA ASP A 54 -9.61 10.96 15.11
C ASP A 54 -8.79 9.75 15.64
N ARG A 55 -8.16 8.99 14.74
CA ARG A 55 -7.41 7.78 15.10
C ARG A 55 -6.14 8.06 15.90
N HIS A 56 -5.51 9.21 15.66
CA HIS A 56 -4.23 9.58 16.26
C HIS A 56 -4.30 10.95 16.93
N ASP A 57 -3.56 11.13 18.02
CA ASP A 57 -3.49 12.41 18.74
C ASP A 57 -2.52 13.39 18.03
N TRP A 58 -3.02 14.01 16.97
CA TRP A 58 -2.29 15.02 16.21
C TRP A 58 -1.99 16.27 17.04
N ALA A 59 -2.85 16.62 17.99
CA ALA A 59 -2.64 17.79 18.84
C ALA A 59 -1.45 17.56 19.80
N GLY A 60 -1.41 16.40 20.46
CA GLY A 60 -0.29 15.99 21.29
C GLY A 60 1.02 15.88 20.50
N LEU A 61 0.98 15.32 19.30
CA LEU A 61 2.16 15.25 18.43
C LEU A 61 2.66 16.66 18.03
N ARG A 62 1.77 17.58 17.67
CA ARG A 62 2.17 18.98 17.37
C ARG A 62 2.81 19.66 18.57
N ALA A 63 2.30 19.43 19.78
CA ALA A 63 2.90 19.99 20.99
C ALA A 63 4.33 19.47 21.23
N LYS A 64 4.56 18.17 20.99
CA LYS A 64 5.91 17.58 21.06
C LYS A 64 6.83 18.17 19.99
N ILE A 65 6.39 18.25 18.74
CA ILE A 65 7.16 18.83 17.64
C ILE A 65 7.48 20.31 17.90
N ALA A 66 6.55 21.08 18.48
CA ALA A 66 6.81 22.47 18.84
C ALA A 66 7.89 22.61 19.94
N THR A 67 8.07 21.58 20.78
CA THR A 67 9.05 21.57 21.86
C THR A 67 10.42 21.09 21.39
N HIS A 68 10.47 19.99 20.62
CA HIS A 68 11.71 19.29 20.28
C HIS A 68 12.13 19.42 18.81
N GLY A 69 11.21 19.83 17.94
CA GLY A 69 11.38 19.79 16.50
C GLY A 69 11.27 18.39 15.92
N VAL A 70 11.78 18.22 14.68
CA VAL A 70 11.91 16.91 14.02
C VAL A 70 13.31 16.74 13.45
N ARG A 71 13.78 15.49 13.37
CA ARG A 71 15.12 15.16 12.89
C ARG A 71 15.22 15.06 11.37
N ASN A 72 14.11 14.90 10.68
CA ASN A 72 14.08 14.69 9.22
C ASN A 72 13.14 15.72 8.58
N SER A 73 13.57 16.30 7.46
CA SER A 73 12.77 17.29 6.73
C SER A 73 11.61 16.66 5.94
N LEU A 74 11.78 15.43 5.45
CA LEU A 74 10.79 14.65 4.71
C LEU A 74 10.86 13.19 5.16
N LEU A 75 9.72 12.50 5.16
CA LEU A 75 9.58 11.19 5.81
C LEU A 75 9.01 10.10 4.91
N VAL A 76 7.96 10.38 4.14
CA VAL A 76 7.16 9.36 3.45
C VAL A 76 7.19 9.61 1.95
N ALA A 77 7.72 8.65 1.20
CA ALA A 77 7.77 8.67 -0.27
C ALA A 77 7.59 7.23 -0.81
N PRO A 78 6.35 6.80 -1.08
CA PRO A 78 6.09 5.47 -1.64
C PRO A 78 6.76 5.33 -3.02
N MET A 79 7.73 4.42 -3.13
CA MET A 79 8.53 4.19 -4.33
C MET A 79 8.09 2.93 -5.08
N PRO A 80 8.49 2.75 -6.35
CA PRO A 80 8.37 1.45 -7.02
C PRO A 80 9.12 0.36 -6.22
N THR A 81 8.45 -0.77 -5.98
CA THR A 81 8.98 -1.86 -5.16
C THR A 81 9.20 -3.14 -5.95
N ALA A 82 9.26 -3.09 -7.28
CA ALA A 82 9.37 -4.24 -8.18
C ALA A 82 10.19 -5.42 -7.61
N SER A 83 11.48 -5.20 -7.31
CA SER A 83 12.37 -6.27 -6.83
C SER A 83 12.08 -6.72 -5.39
N THR A 84 11.83 -5.79 -4.48
CA THR A 84 11.65 -6.10 -3.05
C THR A 84 10.29 -6.72 -2.76
N ALA A 85 9.22 -6.24 -3.42
CA ALA A 85 7.90 -6.85 -3.37
C ALA A 85 7.94 -8.28 -3.94
N GLN A 86 8.70 -8.50 -5.03
CA GLN A 86 8.89 -9.84 -5.57
C GLN A 86 9.59 -10.78 -4.58
N ILE A 87 10.65 -10.32 -3.90
CA ILE A 87 11.36 -11.11 -2.86
C ILE A 87 10.40 -11.49 -1.73
N LEU A 88 9.56 -10.55 -1.28
CA LEU A 88 8.59 -10.76 -0.20
C LEU A 88 7.29 -11.45 -0.66
N GLY A 89 7.12 -11.68 -1.96
CA GLY A 89 5.90 -12.26 -2.52
C GLY A 89 4.65 -11.39 -2.36
N ASN A 90 4.81 -10.06 -2.41
CA ASN A 90 3.76 -9.05 -2.36
C ASN A 90 3.48 -8.45 -3.75
N ASN A 91 2.35 -7.77 -3.90
CA ASN A 91 2.13 -6.91 -5.07
C ASN A 91 2.99 -5.66 -4.98
N GLU A 92 3.21 -5.00 -6.12
CA GLU A 92 3.99 -3.78 -6.17
C GLU A 92 3.25 -2.60 -5.51
N CYS A 93 3.94 -1.98 -4.53
CA CYS A 93 3.58 -0.72 -3.89
C CYS A 93 2.07 -0.61 -3.54
N PHE A 94 1.46 0.54 -3.84
CA PHE A 94 0.03 0.79 -3.70
C PHE A 94 -0.77 0.46 -4.98
N GLU A 95 -0.16 -0.25 -5.93
CA GLU A 95 -0.81 -0.58 -7.19
C GLU A 95 -1.83 -1.71 -7.01
N PRO A 96 -2.94 -1.70 -7.77
CA PRO A 96 -3.78 -2.88 -7.89
C PRO A 96 -3.03 -4.04 -8.58
N TYR A 97 -3.55 -5.26 -8.45
CA TYR A 97 -2.99 -6.40 -9.17
C TYR A 97 -3.13 -6.20 -10.69
N THR A 98 -2.01 -6.19 -11.41
CA THR A 98 -2.02 -6.07 -12.88
C THR A 98 -2.66 -7.27 -13.57
N SER A 99 -2.49 -8.47 -12.98
CA SER A 99 -3.07 -9.71 -13.44
C SER A 99 -3.19 -10.71 -12.28
N ASN A 100 -4.22 -11.55 -12.29
CA ASN A 100 -4.29 -12.68 -11.36
C ASN A 100 -3.45 -13.88 -11.79
N ILE A 101 -2.84 -13.84 -12.98
CA ILE A 101 -1.91 -14.85 -13.47
C ILE A 101 -0.78 -14.21 -14.26
N TYR A 102 0.46 -14.50 -13.90
CA TYR A 102 1.62 -13.94 -14.59
C TYR A 102 2.69 -14.98 -14.83
N THR A 103 3.37 -14.87 -15.97
CA THR A 103 4.44 -15.78 -16.34
C THR A 103 5.77 -15.28 -15.80
N ARG A 104 6.41 -16.09 -14.97
CA ARG A 104 7.75 -15.84 -14.43
C ARG A 104 8.77 -16.63 -15.24
N ARG A 105 9.67 -15.92 -15.92
CA ARG A 105 10.84 -16.53 -16.58
C ARG A 105 11.97 -16.67 -15.57
N VAL A 106 12.52 -17.88 -15.44
CA VAL A 106 13.75 -18.17 -14.69
C VAL A 106 14.69 -18.99 -15.57
N LEU A 107 15.94 -19.16 -15.16
CA LEU A 107 16.93 -19.96 -15.91
C LEU A 107 16.46 -21.41 -16.17
N ALA A 108 15.60 -21.96 -15.29
CA ALA A 108 15.03 -23.29 -15.40
C ALA A 108 13.76 -23.39 -16.28
N GLY A 109 13.29 -22.27 -16.88
CA GLY A 109 12.10 -22.25 -17.75
C GLY A 109 11.09 -21.16 -17.40
N GLU A 110 9.90 -21.24 -17.99
CA GLU A 110 8.78 -20.34 -17.71
C GLU A 110 7.79 -20.99 -16.75
N PHE A 111 7.49 -20.31 -15.65
CA PHE A 111 6.54 -20.77 -14.64
C PHE A 111 5.35 -19.83 -14.58
N THR A 112 4.15 -20.38 -14.71
CA THR A 112 2.92 -19.60 -14.51
C THR A 112 2.64 -19.48 -13.02
N VAL A 113 2.58 -18.24 -12.52
CA VAL A 113 2.29 -17.93 -11.12
C VAL A 113 0.89 -17.34 -11.04
N VAL A 114 0.04 -17.96 -10.24
CA VAL A 114 -1.32 -17.49 -9.96
C VAL A 114 -1.29 -16.62 -8.69
N ASN A 115 -2.13 -15.59 -8.64
CA ASN A 115 -2.37 -14.82 -7.42
C ASN A 115 -2.73 -15.78 -6.28
N LYS A 116 -1.83 -15.91 -5.31
CA LYS A 116 -1.94 -16.86 -4.19
C LYS A 116 -3.24 -16.70 -3.40
N TYR A 117 -3.78 -15.48 -3.34
CA TYR A 117 -5.02 -15.19 -2.64
C TYR A 117 -6.23 -15.70 -3.43
N LEU A 118 -6.29 -15.46 -4.75
CA LEU A 118 -7.35 -16.00 -5.61
C LEU A 118 -7.32 -17.53 -5.63
N LEU A 119 -6.12 -18.11 -5.76
CA LEU A 119 -5.96 -19.57 -5.75
C LEU A 119 -6.52 -20.18 -4.48
N ARG A 120 -6.18 -19.62 -3.31
CA ARG A 120 -6.69 -20.08 -2.02
C ARG A 120 -8.21 -19.98 -1.95
N GLU A 121 -8.78 -18.83 -2.33
CA GLU A 121 -10.23 -18.62 -2.33
C GLU A 121 -10.97 -19.62 -3.24
N LEU A 122 -10.46 -19.87 -4.44
CA LEU A 122 -11.05 -20.83 -5.37
C LEU A 122 -10.92 -22.28 -4.87
N MET A 123 -9.83 -22.63 -4.19
CA MET A 123 -9.67 -23.95 -3.58
C MET A 123 -10.62 -24.15 -2.40
N GLU A 124 -10.74 -23.16 -1.52
CA GLU A 124 -11.65 -23.20 -0.36
C GLU A 124 -13.12 -23.35 -0.79
N ARG A 125 -13.48 -22.78 -1.94
CA ARG A 125 -14.82 -22.90 -2.53
C ARG A 125 -15.01 -24.13 -3.44
N GLY A 126 -13.98 -24.97 -3.60
CA GLY A 126 -14.03 -26.14 -4.49
C GLY A 126 -14.17 -25.80 -5.98
N LEU A 127 -13.84 -24.57 -6.37
CA LEU A 127 -13.96 -24.05 -7.74
C LEU A 127 -12.66 -24.21 -8.54
N TRP A 128 -11.53 -24.49 -7.89
CA TRP A 128 -10.25 -24.60 -8.57
C TRP A 128 -10.15 -25.90 -9.39
N THR A 129 -10.24 -25.76 -10.71
CA THR A 129 -10.10 -26.85 -11.69
C THR A 129 -9.17 -26.44 -12.82
N ASP A 130 -8.65 -27.41 -13.59
CA ASP A 130 -7.82 -27.11 -14.77
C ASP A 130 -8.60 -26.30 -15.83
N SER A 131 -9.92 -26.52 -15.93
CA SER A 131 -10.80 -25.72 -16.80
C SER A 131 -10.78 -24.24 -16.37
N ILE A 132 -10.98 -23.96 -15.08
CA ILE A 132 -10.99 -22.58 -14.56
C ILE A 132 -9.61 -21.95 -14.71
N ARG A 133 -8.53 -22.69 -14.44
CA ARG A 133 -7.17 -22.21 -14.68
C ARG A 133 -6.97 -21.78 -16.13
N ASN A 134 -7.36 -22.62 -17.09
CA ASN A 134 -7.21 -22.35 -18.51
C ASN A 134 -8.07 -21.15 -18.96
N GLN A 135 -9.28 -20.99 -18.40
CA GLN A 135 -10.11 -19.82 -18.65
C GLN A 135 -9.46 -18.52 -18.13
N ILE A 136 -8.87 -18.53 -16.93
CA ILE A 136 -8.14 -17.38 -16.38
C ILE A 136 -6.96 -17.01 -17.29
N ILE A 137 -6.21 -18.00 -17.80
CA ILE A 137 -5.13 -17.76 -18.78
C ILE A 137 -5.69 -17.14 -20.07
N ALA A 138 -6.75 -17.71 -20.62
CA ALA A 138 -7.39 -17.23 -21.86
C ALA A 138 -7.93 -15.80 -21.73
N HIS A 139 -8.31 -15.40 -20.52
CA HIS A 139 -8.75 -14.04 -20.19
C HIS A 139 -7.63 -13.14 -19.64
N ASN A 140 -6.36 -13.47 -19.92
CA ASN A 140 -5.19 -12.67 -19.52
C ASN A 140 -5.17 -12.35 -18.01
N GLY A 141 -5.61 -13.30 -17.17
CA GLY A 141 -5.67 -13.15 -15.72
C GLY A 141 -6.91 -12.46 -15.17
N SER A 142 -7.87 -12.08 -16.02
CA SER A 142 -9.18 -11.63 -15.56
C SER A 142 -10.05 -12.81 -15.14
N VAL A 143 -10.81 -12.61 -14.06
CA VAL A 143 -11.85 -13.56 -13.60
C VAL A 143 -13.26 -13.11 -13.97
N GLN A 144 -13.44 -11.93 -14.57
CA GLN A 144 -14.76 -11.30 -14.71
C GLN A 144 -15.70 -12.09 -15.64
N ASN A 145 -15.14 -12.67 -16.71
CA ASN A 145 -15.89 -13.36 -17.75
C ASN A 145 -16.07 -14.87 -17.51
N ILE A 146 -15.64 -15.39 -16.36
CA ILE A 146 -15.74 -16.83 -16.01
C ILE A 146 -17.04 -17.06 -15.25
N ARG A 147 -17.99 -17.82 -15.82
CA ARG A 147 -19.36 -17.91 -15.30
C ARG A 147 -19.43 -18.60 -13.94
N GLU A 148 -18.56 -19.57 -13.72
CA GLU A 148 -18.46 -20.40 -12.54
C GLU A 148 -17.92 -19.65 -11.32
N ILE A 149 -17.22 -18.52 -11.54
CA ILE A 149 -16.68 -17.70 -10.45
C ILE A 149 -17.79 -16.77 -9.91
N PRO A 150 -18.10 -16.81 -8.61
CA PRO A 150 -19.08 -15.94 -7.96
C PRO A 150 -18.78 -14.45 -8.10
N THR A 151 -19.83 -13.63 -8.03
CA THR A 151 -19.76 -12.18 -8.21
C THR A 151 -18.98 -11.47 -7.10
N ASP A 152 -19.02 -11.98 -5.87
CA ASP A 152 -18.24 -11.49 -4.74
C ASP A 152 -16.74 -11.72 -4.93
N VAL A 153 -16.33 -12.89 -5.44
CA VAL A 153 -14.93 -13.19 -5.81
C VAL A 153 -14.49 -12.26 -6.94
N LYS A 154 -15.30 -12.12 -7.99
CA LYS A 154 -15.02 -11.21 -9.11
C LYS A 154 -14.85 -9.76 -8.65
N ALA A 155 -15.63 -9.31 -7.67
CA ALA A 155 -15.55 -7.96 -7.14
C ALA A 155 -14.20 -7.68 -6.44
N ILE A 156 -13.62 -8.70 -5.78
CA ILE A 156 -12.35 -8.60 -5.07
C ILE A 156 -11.16 -8.69 -6.05
N TYR A 157 -11.18 -9.64 -6.98
CA TYR A 157 -10.04 -9.95 -7.86
C TYR A 157 -10.09 -9.25 -9.21
N LYS A 158 -10.56 -8.00 -9.23
CA LYS A 158 -10.41 -7.12 -10.40
C LYS A 158 -8.95 -6.82 -10.65
N THR A 159 -8.56 -6.84 -11.92
CA THR A 159 -7.24 -6.38 -12.35
C THR A 159 -7.21 -4.85 -12.44
N CYS A 160 -6.01 -4.26 -12.53
CA CYS A 160 -5.86 -2.80 -12.67
C CYS A 160 -6.63 -2.24 -13.88
N TRP A 161 -6.77 -3.03 -14.96
CA TRP A 161 -7.49 -2.69 -16.18
C TRP A 161 -9.01 -2.62 -16.01
N GLU A 162 -9.53 -3.19 -14.91
CA GLU A 162 -10.95 -3.32 -14.62
C GLU A 162 -11.42 -2.39 -13.50
N ILE A 163 -10.47 -1.67 -12.90
CA ILE A 163 -10.71 -0.68 -11.85
C ILE A 163 -10.90 0.69 -12.52
N LYS A 164 -11.97 1.38 -12.14
CA LYS A 164 -12.30 2.74 -12.57
C LYS A 164 -12.14 3.71 -11.40
#